data_AF-A0A5Q0L482-F1
#
_entry.id   AF-A0A5Q0L482-F1
#
_cell.length_a   1.000
_cell.length_b   1.000
_cell.length_c   1.000
_cell.angle_alpha   90.00
_cell.angle_beta   90.00
_cell.angle_gamma   90.00
#
_symmetry.space_group_name_H-M   'P 1'
#
loop_
_entity.id
_entity.type
_entity.pdbx_description
1 polymer ?
#
loop_
_entity_poly.entity_id
_entity_poly.type
_entity_poly.pdbx_seq_one_letter_code
_entity_poly.pdbx_strand_id
1 'polypeptide(L)'
;MEQREVLQGVVAVLTEALERRRLVREGQEQDDEPASGMISSLLTDLMPKLAFAPDATVRDVTMAVKREWSPAIEQMAAAFALAFVTLAEAHDDGAADVSTADILRALALYFEE
;
A
#
# COMPACT_ATOMS: atom_id res chain seq x y z
N MET A 1 4.62 13.94 -4.31
CA MET A 1 3.70 12.98 -3.66
C MET A 1 3.83 13.21 -2.19
N GLU A 2 2.71 13.41 -1.52
CA GLU A 2 2.71 13.59 -0.07
C GLU A 2 2.71 12.22 0.59
N GLN A 3 3.43 12.08 1.71
CA GLN A 3 3.49 10.85 2.51
C GLN A 3 2.08 10.32 2.87
N ARG A 4 1.13 11.24 3.01
CA ARG A 4 -0.31 10.99 3.18
C ARG A 4 -0.91 10.13 2.07
N GLU A 5 -0.69 10.50 0.81
CA GLU A 5 -1.28 9.80 -0.36
C GLU A 5 -0.80 8.35 -0.43
N VAL A 6 0.48 8.13 -0.13
CA VAL A 6 1.09 6.79 -0.07
C VAL A 6 0.46 5.95 1.02
N LEU A 7 0.29 6.49 2.23
CA LEU A 7 -0.28 5.75 3.34
C LEU A 7 -1.78 5.44 3.12
N GLN A 8 -2.54 6.39 2.59
CA GLN A 8 -3.95 6.15 2.25
C GLN A 8 -4.09 5.01 1.24
N GLY A 9 -3.24 4.96 0.22
CA GLY A 9 -3.17 3.85 -0.72
C GLY A 9 -2.84 2.52 -0.03
N VAL A 10 -1.86 2.50 0.87
CA VAL A 10 -1.50 1.31 1.67
C VAL A 10 -2.66 0.83 2.54
N VAL A 11 -3.33 1.74 3.26
CA VAL A 11 -4.49 1.41 4.11
C VAL A 11 -5.65 0.85 3.30
N ALA A 12 -5.92 1.42 2.11
CA ALA A 12 -6.94 0.89 1.21
C ALA A 12 -6.66 -0.56 0.82
N VAL A 13 -5.40 -0.86 0.44
CA VAL A 13 -4.98 -2.23 0.09
C VAL A 13 -5.12 -3.19 1.26
N LEU A 14 -4.70 -2.78 2.46
CA LEU A 14 -4.82 -3.63 3.66
C LEU A 14 -6.27 -3.89 4.05
N THR A 15 -7.13 -2.88 3.90
CA THR A 15 -8.57 -2.99 4.19
C THR A 15 -9.23 -3.96 3.24
N GLU A 16 -8.98 -3.82 1.93
CA GLU A 16 -9.57 -4.71 0.94
C GLU A 16 -9.04 -6.15 1.06
N ALA A 17 -7.76 -6.33 1.36
CA ALA A 17 -7.19 -7.65 1.65
C ALA A 17 -7.86 -8.33 2.87
N LEU A 18 -8.24 -7.55 3.89
CA LEU A 18 -8.95 -8.06 5.07
C LEU A 18 -10.39 -8.47 4.72
N GLU A 19 -11.11 -7.65 3.97
CA GLU A 19 -12.48 -7.96 3.53
C GLU A 19 -12.53 -9.20 2.64
N ARG A 20 -11.59 -9.36 1.69
CA ARG A 20 -11.50 -10.60 0.90
C ARG A 20 -11.29 -11.83 1.78
N ARG A 21 -10.37 -11.75 2.75
CA ARG A 21 -10.18 -12.85 3.72
C ARG A 21 -11.44 -13.17 4.53
N ARG A 22 -12.26 -12.17 4.82
CA ARG A 22 -13.55 -12.36 5.49
C ARG A 22 -14.55 -13.06 4.57
N LEU A 23 -14.71 -12.61 3.33
CA LEU A 23 -15.61 -13.21 2.34
C LEU A 23 -15.25 -14.67 2.02
N VAL A 24 -13.96 -14.99 1.90
CA VAL A 24 -13.47 -16.38 1.79
C VAL A 24 -13.90 -17.21 2.99
N ARG A 25 -13.77 -16.69 4.22
CA ARG A 25 -14.16 -17.39 5.45
C ARG A 25 -15.68 -17.62 5.53
N GLU A 26 -16.46 -16.67 5.03
CA GLU A 26 -17.92 -16.74 4.99
C GLU A 26 -18.44 -17.61 3.82
N GLY A 27 -17.53 -18.15 2.97
CA GLY A 27 -17.87 -19.02 1.85
C GLY A 27 -18.56 -18.30 0.70
N GLN A 28 -18.36 -16.98 0.59
CA GLN A 28 -19.08 -16.10 -0.33
C GLN A 28 -18.28 -15.68 -1.56
N GLU A 29 -16.96 -15.94 -1.61
CA GLU A 29 -16.12 -15.59 -2.76
C GLU A 29 -15.95 -16.75 -3.76
N GLN A 30 -16.18 -16.44 -5.04
CA GLN A 30 -16.03 -17.37 -6.17
C GLN A 30 -15.16 -16.80 -7.32
N ASP A 31 -14.42 -15.70 -7.14
CA ASP A 31 -13.62 -15.10 -8.23
C ASP A 31 -12.25 -14.52 -7.79
N ASP A 32 -11.24 -15.40 -7.85
CA ASP A 32 -9.87 -15.35 -8.40
C ASP A 32 -9.17 -14.03 -8.82
N GLU A 33 -9.51 -12.83 -8.38
CA GLU A 33 -8.56 -11.70 -8.60
C GLU A 33 -7.46 -11.74 -7.52
N PRO A 34 -6.20 -12.08 -7.87
CA PRO A 34 -5.15 -12.19 -6.87
C PRO A 34 -4.86 -10.81 -6.26
N ALA A 35 -4.48 -10.76 -4.99
CA ALA A 35 -3.98 -9.54 -4.33
C ALA A 35 -2.89 -8.80 -5.15
N SER A 36 -2.23 -9.53 -6.06
CA SER A 36 -1.33 -9.01 -7.10
C SER A 36 -1.93 -7.89 -7.97
N GLY A 37 -3.22 -7.95 -8.32
CA GLY A 37 -3.87 -6.91 -9.15
C GLY A 37 -4.03 -5.59 -8.42
N MET A 38 -4.40 -5.65 -7.15
CA MET A 38 -4.55 -4.49 -6.28
C MET A 38 -3.20 -3.80 -6.00
N ILE A 39 -2.16 -4.60 -5.74
CA ILE A 39 -0.80 -4.08 -5.57
C ILE A 39 -0.30 -3.44 -6.87
N SER A 40 -0.61 -4.03 -8.02
CA SER A 40 -0.29 -3.45 -9.34
C SER A 40 -0.98 -2.09 -9.56
N SER A 41 -2.25 -1.96 -9.18
CA SER A 41 -2.96 -0.67 -9.26
C SER A 41 -2.33 0.37 -8.36
N LEU A 42 -2.07 0.01 -7.09
CA LEU A 42 -1.40 0.89 -6.14
C LEU A 42 -0.04 1.36 -6.65
N LEU A 43 0.77 0.45 -7.19
CA LEU A 43 2.06 0.78 -7.80
C LEU A 43 1.89 1.73 -8.99
N THR A 44 0.89 1.51 -9.83
CA THR A 44 0.63 2.38 -10.99
C THR A 44 0.24 3.80 -10.56
N ASP A 45 -0.55 3.92 -9.50
CA ASP A 45 -1.02 5.21 -8.98
C ASP A 45 0.07 5.96 -8.22
N LEU A 46 0.92 5.25 -7.49
CA LEU A 46 1.97 5.85 -6.66
C LEU A 46 3.30 6.10 -7.39
N MET A 47 3.56 5.43 -8.52
CA MET A 47 4.82 5.61 -9.24
C MET A 47 4.81 6.90 -10.09
N PRO A 48 5.86 7.73 -10.01
CA PRO A 48 6.02 8.87 -10.90
C PRO A 48 6.03 8.43 -12.37
N LYS A 49 5.31 9.17 -13.22
CA LYS A 49 5.35 8.95 -14.67
C LYS A 49 6.72 9.34 -15.21
N LEU A 50 7.37 8.40 -15.89
CA LEU A 50 8.66 8.64 -16.54
C LEU A 50 8.43 8.97 -18.01
N ALA A 51 9.01 10.08 -18.47
CA ALA A 51 9.06 10.44 -19.87
C ALA A 51 10.48 10.25 -20.40
N PHE A 52 10.62 9.63 -21.56
CA PHE A 52 11.90 9.33 -22.19
C PHE A 52 11.99 9.98 -23.57
N ALA A 53 13.19 10.44 -23.92
CA ALA A 53 13.46 10.87 -25.29
C ALA A 53 13.45 9.67 -26.25
N PRO A 54 13.13 9.84 -27.54
CA PRO A 54 13.08 8.75 -28.51
C PRO A 54 14.42 8.02 -28.71
N ASP A 55 15.52 8.71 -28.42
CA ASP A 55 16.90 8.23 -28.50
C ASP A 55 17.48 7.86 -27.12
N ALA A 56 16.64 7.81 -26.08
CA ALA A 56 17.07 7.45 -24.73
C ALA A 56 17.71 6.06 -24.73
N THR A 57 18.90 5.97 -24.15
CA THR A 57 19.59 4.69 -24.02
C THR A 57 19.01 3.89 -22.85
N VAL A 58 19.29 2.58 -22.81
CA VAL A 58 18.95 1.72 -21.67
C VAL A 58 19.52 2.28 -20.35
N ARG A 59 20.69 2.91 -20.40
CA ARG A 59 21.32 3.55 -19.24
C ARG A 59 20.51 4.75 -18.76
N ASP A 60 20.00 5.58 -19.68
CA ASP A 60 19.21 6.77 -19.35
C ASP A 60 17.89 6.36 -18.68
N VAL A 61 17.24 5.31 -19.20
CA VAL A 61 16.05 4.73 -18.60
C VAL A 61 16.33 4.20 -17.19
N THR A 62 17.40 3.42 -17.01
CA THR A 62 17.76 2.81 -15.71
C THR A 62 18.05 3.90 -14.67
N MET A 63 18.77 4.95 -15.06
CA MET A 63 19.08 6.06 -14.16
C MET A 63 17.84 6.85 -13.76
N ALA A 64 16.92 7.09 -14.70
CA ALA A 64 15.66 7.76 -14.41
C ALA A 64 14.78 6.92 -13.48
N VAL A 65 14.61 5.63 -13.75
CA VAL A 65 13.86 4.72 -12.86
C VAL A 65 14.43 4.74 -11.46
N LYS A 66 15.75 4.57 -11.31
CA LYS A 66 16.38 4.59 -9.99
C LYS A 66 16.21 5.93 -9.29
N ARG A 67 16.34 7.06 -9.99
CA ARG A 67 16.24 8.38 -9.38
C ARG A 67 14.81 8.72 -8.95
N GLU A 68 13.85 8.43 -9.81
CA GLU A 68 12.47 8.88 -9.63
C GLU A 68 11.63 7.88 -8.83
N TRP A 69 11.83 6.58 -9.01
CA TRP A 69 11.00 5.56 -8.34
C TRP A 69 11.55 5.14 -6.98
N SER A 70 12.87 5.17 -6.74
CA SER A 70 13.43 4.76 -5.44
C SER A 70 12.77 5.48 -4.25
N PRO A 71 12.58 6.81 -4.27
CA PRO A 71 11.93 7.51 -3.15
C PRO A 71 10.47 7.08 -2.94
N ALA A 72 9.73 6.78 -4.01
CA ALA A 72 8.34 6.34 -3.91
C ALA A 72 8.23 4.90 -3.37
N ILE A 73 9.13 4.02 -3.80
CA ILE A 73 9.22 2.64 -3.29
C ILE A 73 9.59 2.65 -1.79
N GLU A 74 10.56 3.47 -1.39
CA GLU A 74 10.96 3.61 0.02
C GLU A 74 9.80 4.12 0.89
N GLN A 75 9.06 5.11 0.42
CA GLN A 75 7.87 5.62 1.13
C GLN A 75 6.78 4.55 1.27
N MET A 76 6.51 3.80 0.21
CA MET A 76 5.52 2.73 0.26
C MET A 76 5.94 1.62 1.23
N ALA A 77 7.21 1.21 1.21
CA ALA A 77 7.74 0.24 2.15
C ALA A 77 7.64 0.74 3.61
N ALA A 78 7.95 2.02 3.86
CA ALA A 78 7.81 2.63 5.19
C ALA A 78 6.35 2.66 5.66
N ALA A 79 5.40 2.97 4.77
CA ALA A 79 3.98 2.98 5.08
C ALA A 79 3.45 1.56 5.42
N PHE A 80 3.84 0.54 4.65
CA PHE A 80 3.51 -0.85 4.98
C PHE A 80 4.12 -1.31 6.31
N ALA A 81 5.38 -0.94 6.58
CA ALA A 81 6.04 -1.27 7.84
C ALA A 81 5.34 -0.62 9.04
N LEU A 82 4.97 0.65 8.93
CA LEU A 82 4.23 1.36 9.98
C LEU A 82 2.87 0.70 10.25
N ALA A 83 2.10 0.43 9.19
CA ALA A 83 0.79 -0.22 9.32
C ALA A 83 0.92 -1.60 9.98
N PHE A 84 1.93 -2.39 9.59
CA PHE A 84 2.21 -3.68 10.21
C PHE A 84 2.57 -3.57 11.69
N VAL A 85 3.51 -2.67 12.05
CA VAL A 85 3.94 -2.49 13.44
C VAL A 85 2.77 -2.08 14.32
N THR A 86 1.94 -1.13 13.87
CA THR A 86 0.76 -0.67 14.62
C THR A 86 -0.23 -1.81 14.87
N LEU A 87 -0.44 -2.68 13.88
CA LEU A 87 -1.31 -3.86 14.03
C LEU A 87 -0.70 -4.91 14.96
N ALA A 88 0.61 -5.11 14.90
CA ALA A 88 1.32 -6.06 15.76
C ALA A 88 1.28 -5.60 17.23
N GLU A 89 1.55 -4.32 17.50
CA GLU A 89 1.48 -3.75 18.84
C GLU A 89 0.08 -3.89 19.44
N ALA A 90 -0.97 -3.55 18.69
CA ALA A 90 -2.35 -3.70 19.18
C ALA A 90 -2.72 -5.18 19.46
N HIS A 91 -2.23 -6.11 18.65
CA HIS A 91 -2.41 -7.53 18.87
C HIS A 91 -1.68 -8.01 20.14
N ASP A 92 -0.41 -7.61 20.30
CA ASP A 92 0.45 -8.03 21.40
C ASP A 92 0.01 -7.45 22.76
N ASP A 93 -0.57 -6.24 22.76
CA ASP A 93 -1.21 -5.62 23.93
C ASP A 93 -2.53 -6.28 24.31
N GLY A 94 -3.02 -7.24 23.52
CA GLY A 94 -4.27 -7.95 23.79
C GLY A 94 -5.50 -7.06 23.68
N ALA A 95 -5.44 -5.99 22.88
CA ALA A 95 -6.53 -5.04 22.66
C ALA A 95 -7.67 -5.67 21.84
N ALA A 96 -8.37 -6.65 22.43
CA ALA A 96 -9.45 -7.41 21.79
C ALA A 96 -10.68 -6.55 21.45
N ASP A 97 -10.81 -5.39 22.09
CA ASP A 97 -11.92 -4.45 21.90
C ASP A 97 -11.73 -3.56 20.65
N VAL A 98 -10.55 -3.58 20.03
CA VAL A 98 -10.22 -2.76 18.85
C VAL A 98 -10.04 -3.66 17.64
N SER A 99 -10.83 -3.45 16.59
CA SER A 99 -10.66 -4.24 15.37
C SER A 99 -9.48 -3.75 14.52
N THR A 100 -8.89 -4.63 13.72
CA THR A 100 -7.91 -4.27 12.68
C THR A 100 -8.42 -3.16 11.77
N ALA A 101 -9.72 -3.15 11.45
CA ALA A 101 -10.33 -2.10 10.63
C ALA A 101 -10.35 -0.73 11.33
N ASP A 102 -10.56 -0.70 12.65
CA ASP A 102 -10.50 0.53 13.44
C ASP A 102 -9.08 1.12 13.47
N ILE A 103 -8.06 0.25 13.60
CA ILE A 103 -6.65 0.66 13.58
C ILE A 103 -6.26 1.22 12.20
N LEU A 104 -6.63 0.52 11.13
CA LEU A 104 -6.37 0.97 9.76
C LEU A 104 -7.05 2.32 9.47
N ARG A 105 -8.28 2.52 9.95
CA ARG A 105 -8.98 3.81 9.85
C ARG A 105 -8.29 4.92 10.65
N ALA A 106 -7.84 4.63 11.87
CA ALA A 106 -7.10 5.58 12.69
C ALA A 106 -5.79 6.01 12.01
N LEU A 107 -5.06 5.06 11.39
CA LEU A 107 -3.86 5.35 10.61
C LEU A 107 -4.16 6.24 9.40
N ALA A 108 -5.27 6.02 8.68
CA ALA A 108 -5.65 6.90 7.58
C ALA A 108 -5.93 8.34 8.06
N LEU A 109 -6.65 8.49 9.19
CA LEU A 109 -7.04 9.78 9.75
C LEU A 109 -5.85 10.56 10.33
N TYR A 110 -4.90 9.90 10.99
CA TYR A 110 -3.73 10.56 11.59
C TYR A 110 -2.88 11.33 10.57
N PHE A 111 -2.90 10.92 9.30
CA PHE A 111 -2.15 11.58 8.23
C PHE A 111 -3.01 12.50 7.36
N GLU A 112 -4.29 12.73 7.70
CA GLU A 112 -5.13 13.75 7.06
C GLU A 112 -4.88 15.17 7.60
N GLU A 113 -4.35 15.29 8.83
CA GLU A 113 -3.95 16.55 9.51
C GLU A 113 -2.52 17.00 9.17
#